data_AF-A0A8C9PRU9-F1
#
_entry.id   AF-A0A8C9PRU9-F1
#
_cell.length_a   1.000
_cell.length_b   1.000
_cell.length_c   1.000
_cell.angle_alpha   90.00
_cell.angle_beta   90.00
_cell.angle_gamma   90.00
#
_symmetry.space_group_name_H-M   'P 1'
#
loop_
_entity.id
_entity.type
_entity.pdbx_description
1 polymer ?
#
loop_
_entity_poly.entity_id
_entity_poly.type
_entity_poly.pdbx_seq_one_letter_code
_entity_poly.pdbx_strand_id
1 'polypeptide(L)'
;MERAAPPARNRSKTALYVTPLDRVTEFGGELHEDGGKLFCTSCNVVLNHVRKSAISDHLKSKTHNKRNAEFEEQNVRKKQRPLTASCQCKSTAQTEKVSIIQDFVKMCLEANFPLKKADHPTVGAFLSGHVKNGGSIPKSDQLRRNQLNSQDC
;
A
#
# COMPACT_ATOMS: atom_id res chain seq x y z
N MET A 1 -22.24 45.91 -53.80
CA MET A 1 -22.18 44.63 -53.06
C MET A 1 -20.72 44.30 -52.84
N GLU A 2 -20.20 44.48 -51.63
CA GLU A 2 -18.86 44.00 -51.28
C GLU A 2 -18.96 43.30 -49.93
N ARG A 3 -18.81 41.96 -49.95
CA ARG A 3 -18.83 41.13 -48.75
C ARG A 3 -17.39 40.98 -48.27
N ALA A 4 -17.10 41.53 -47.10
CA ALA A 4 -15.84 41.30 -46.41
C ALA A 4 -15.65 39.80 -46.12
N ALA A 5 -14.50 39.26 -46.50
CA ALA A 5 -14.12 37.87 -46.27
C ALA A 5 -13.96 37.58 -44.76
N PRO A 6 -14.38 36.41 -44.26
CA PRO A 6 -14.19 36.05 -42.86
C PRO A 6 -12.71 35.72 -42.59
N PRO A 7 -12.20 35.98 -41.38
CA PRO A 7 -10.80 35.74 -41.05
C PRO A 7 -10.47 34.25 -41.11
N ALA A 8 -9.31 33.94 -41.70
CA ALA A 8 -8.78 32.59 -41.83
C ALA A 8 -8.56 31.96 -40.44
N ARG A 9 -9.45 31.05 -40.04
CA ARG A 9 -9.29 30.27 -38.82
C ARG A 9 -8.39 29.07 -39.11
N ASN A 10 -7.08 29.29 -39.17
CA ASN A 10 -6.13 28.20 -39.22
C ASN A 10 -5.86 27.65 -37.81
N ARG A 11 -6.70 26.69 -37.39
CA ARG A 11 -6.48 25.82 -36.23
C ARG A 11 -6.90 24.40 -36.62
N SER A 12 -6.06 23.72 -37.37
CA SER A 12 -6.25 22.32 -37.76
C SER A 12 -5.32 21.47 -36.88
N LYS A 13 -5.80 21.01 -35.71
CA LYS A 13 -6.49 19.72 -35.48
C LYS A 13 -5.51 18.53 -35.40
N THR A 14 -4.65 18.55 -34.37
CA THR A 14 -3.92 17.33 -33.91
C THR A 14 -4.25 16.98 -32.46
N ALA A 15 -5.02 17.83 -31.76
CA ALA A 15 -5.28 17.71 -30.32
C ALA A 15 -6.50 16.85 -29.95
N LEU A 16 -7.24 16.29 -30.92
CA LEU A 16 -8.46 15.51 -30.63
C LEU A 16 -8.23 14.01 -30.45
N TYR A 17 -7.02 13.51 -30.76
CA TYR A 17 -6.73 12.08 -30.75
C TYR A 17 -5.57 11.68 -29.85
N VAL A 18 -4.97 12.62 -29.12
CA VAL A 18 -3.90 12.28 -28.17
C VAL A 18 -4.56 11.75 -26.92
N THR A 19 -4.33 10.48 -26.61
CA THR A 19 -4.81 9.84 -25.40
C THR A 19 -3.86 10.11 -24.23
N PRO A 20 -4.31 9.97 -22.98
CA PRO A 20 -3.41 9.93 -21.84
C PRO A 20 -2.28 8.90 -21.99
N LEU A 21 -2.57 7.74 -22.58
CA LEU A 21 -1.58 6.68 -22.81
C LEU A 21 -0.47 7.13 -23.78
N ASP A 22 -0.81 7.89 -24.82
CA ASP A 22 0.18 8.49 -25.74
C ASP A 22 1.11 9.47 -25.02
N ARG A 23 0.65 10.11 -23.95
CA ARG A 23 1.49 10.98 -23.12
C ARG A 23 2.39 10.20 -22.18
N VAL A 24 1.93 9.06 -21.67
CA VAL A 24 2.77 8.15 -20.87
C VAL A 24 3.92 7.61 -21.73
N THR A 25 3.66 7.25 -22.99
CA THR A 25 4.72 6.79 -23.89
C THR A 25 5.67 7.92 -24.30
N GLU A 26 5.17 9.15 -24.46
CA GLU A 26 5.99 10.31 -24.83
C GLU A 26 6.86 10.85 -23.70
N PHE A 27 6.34 10.93 -22.48
CA PHE A 27 7.01 11.53 -21.31
C PHE A 27 7.61 10.48 -20.35
N GLY A 28 7.33 9.19 -20.57
CA GLY A 28 7.91 8.09 -19.80
C GLY A 28 7.38 7.97 -18.38
N GLY A 29 8.18 7.32 -17.52
CA GLY A 29 7.78 6.86 -16.18
C GLY A 29 7.45 7.93 -15.14
N GLU A 30 7.54 9.22 -15.49
CA GLU A 30 7.09 10.31 -14.62
C GLU A 30 5.56 10.44 -14.59
N LEU A 31 4.87 9.88 -15.59
CA LEU A 31 3.42 9.93 -15.73
C LEU A 31 2.82 8.52 -15.80
N HIS A 32 1.58 8.38 -15.33
CA HIS A 32 0.78 7.18 -15.50
C HIS A 32 -0.66 7.52 -15.88
N GLU A 33 -1.33 6.58 -16.52
CA GLU A 33 -2.73 6.69 -16.92
C GLU A 33 -3.59 5.90 -15.93
N ASP A 34 -4.69 6.50 -15.49
CA ASP A 34 -5.71 5.82 -14.69
C ASP A 34 -7.10 6.37 -15.07
N GLY A 35 -7.99 5.47 -15.47
CA GLY A 35 -9.38 5.79 -15.79
C GLY A 35 -9.57 6.87 -16.88
N GLY A 36 -8.71 6.93 -17.89
CA GLY A 36 -8.74 7.93 -18.96
C GLY A 36 -8.19 9.30 -18.54
N LYS A 37 -7.49 9.38 -17.41
CA LYS A 37 -6.84 10.60 -16.92
C LYS A 37 -5.33 10.38 -16.81
N LEU A 38 -4.58 11.45 -17.04
CA LEU A 38 -3.12 11.45 -16.93
C LEU A 38 -2.74 11.96 -15.55
N PHE A 39 -1.90 11.22 -14.84
CA PHE A 39 -1.40 11.56 -13.52
C PHE A 39 0.10 11.71 -13.53
N CYS A 40 0.61 12.63 -12.73
CA CYS A 40 2.03 12.66 -12.38
C CYS A 40 2.29 11.74 -11.18
N THR A 41 3.25 10.83 -11.31
CA THR A 41 3.57 9.81 -10.29
C THR A 41 4.11 10.43 -9.00
N SER A 42 5.01 11.43 -9.09
CA SER A 42 5.61 12.06 -7.91
C SER A 42 4.72 13.10 -7.25
N CYS A 43 3.89 13.78 -8.03
CA CYS A 43 3.04 14.86 -7.55
C CYS A 43 1.62 14.42 -7.19
N ASN A 44 1.19 13.24 -7.66
CA ASN A 44 -0.15 12.69 -7.53
C ASN A 44 -1.26 13.69 -7.92
N VAL A 45 -1.04 14.41 -9.02
CA VAL A 45 -1.98 15.39 -9.57
C VAL A 45 -2.41 15.01 -10.98
N VAL A 46 -3.66 15.31 -11.32
CA VAL A 46 -4.20 15.12 -12.67
C VAL A 46 -3.66 16.20 -13.61
N LEU A 47 -3.11 15.78 -14.74
CA LEU A 47 -2.64 16.65 -15.82
C LEU A 47 -3.58 16.59 -17.02
N ASN A 48 -3.65 17.71 -17.75
CA ASN A 48 -4.40 17.77 -19.00
C ASN A 48 -3.57 17.15 -20.13
N HIS A 49 -3.91 15.92 -20.52
CA HIS A 49 -3.22 15.17 -21.57
C HIS A 49 -3.27 15.84 -22.96
N VAL A 50 -4.28 16.67 -23.22
CA VAL A 50 -4.45 17.35 -24.53
C VAL A 50 -3.34 18.39 -24.76
N ARG A 51 -2.91 19.09 -23.70
CA ARG A 51 -1.95 20.20 -23.80
C ARG A 51 -0.53 19.76 -23.44
N LYS A 52 0.28 19.48 -24.47
CA LYS A 52 1.71 19.13 -24.30
C LYS A 52 2.48 20.15 -23.46
N SER A 53 2.24 21.45 -23.67
CA SER A 53 2.92 22.51 -22.93
C SER A 53 2.60 22.45 -21.43
N ALA A 54 1.34 22.22 -21.05
CA ALA A 54 0.95 22.12 -19.64
C ALA A 54 1.64 20.95 -18.92
N ILE A 55 1.87 19.84 -19.62
CA ILE A 55 2.64 18.70 -19.11
C ILE A 55 4.13 19.09 -18.97
N SER A 56 4.72 19.68 -20.02
CA SER A 56 6.13 20.08 -19.98
C SER A 56 6.43 21.14 -18.91
N ASP A 57 5.53 22.12 -18.75
CA ASP A 57 5.66 23.19 -17.75
C ASP A 57 5.52 22.62 -16.33
N HIS A 58 4.65 21.63 -16.13
CA HIS A 58 4.53 20.91 -14.87
C HIS A 58 5.83 20.19 -14.52
N LEU A 59 6.39 19.39 -15.43
CA LEU A 59 7.60 18.60 -15.19
C LEU A 59 8.84 19.49 -14.95
N LYS A 60 8.92 20.66 -15.59
CA LYS A 60 10.01 21.64 -15.38
C LYS A 60 9.84 22.50 -14.13
N SER A 61 8.70 22.42 -13.44
CA SER A 61 8.42 23.25 -12.28
C SER A 61 9.31 22.88 -11.10
N LYS A 62 9.77 23.89 -10.36
CA LYS A 62 10.52 23.70 -9.11
C LYS A 62 9.76 22.84 -8.10
N THR A 63 8.43 22.95 -8.09
CA THR A 63 7.56 22.17 -7.21
C THR A 63 7.59 20.68 -7.57
N HIS A 64 7.58 20.36 -8.87
CA HIS A 64 7.69 18.99 -9.34
C HIS A 64 9.04 18.40 -8.96
N ASN A 65 10.15 19.10 -9.27
CA ASN A 65 11.50 18.61 -8.95
C ASN A 65 11.70 18.33 -7.47
N LYS A 66 11.19 19.21 -6.59
CA LYS A 66 11.25 18.99 -5.14
C LYS A 66 10.49 17.72 -4.73
N ARG A 67 9.23 17.57 -5.19
CA ARG A 67 8.42 16.39 -4.89
C ARG A 67 8.98 15.11 -5.51
N ASN A 68 9.60 15.21 -6.68
CA ASN A 68 10.23 14.08 -7.35
C ASN A 68 11.45 13.59 -6.57
N ALA A 69 12.28 14.50 -6.05
CA ALA A 69 13.37 14.13 -5.16
C ALA A 69 12.88 13.44 -3.88
N GLU A 70 11.85 13.99 -3.22
CA GLU A 70 11.23 13.38 -2.03
C GLU A 70 10.62 11.99 -2.33
N PHE A 71 9.98 11.85 -3.49
CA PHE A 71 9.39 10.60 -3.96
C PHE A 71 10.45 9.55 -4.24
N GLU A 72 11.54 9.91 -4.93
CA GLU A 72 12.65 9.00 -5.21
C GLU A 72 13.40 8.62 -3.94
N GLU A 73 13.61 9.52 -2.97
CA GLU A 73 14.17 9.17 -1.66
C GLU A 73 13.29 8.14 -0.93
N GLN A 74 11.97 8.31 -0.96
CA GLN A 74 11.04 7.31 -0.41
C GLN A 74 11.05 6.00 -1.21
N ASN A 75 11.18 6.07 -2.53
CA ASN A 75 11.21 4.91 -3.41
C ASN A 75 12.50 4.10 -3.24
N VAL A 76 13.65 4.76 -3.07
CA VAL A 76 14.94 4.11 -2.74
C VAL A 76 14.87 3.44 -1.37
N ARG A 77 14.30 4.12 -0.37
CA ARG A 77 14.03 3.52 0.96
C ARG A 77 13.07 2.33 0.88
N LYS A 78 12.16 2.29 -0.11
CA LYS A 78 11.24 1.16 -0.36
C LYS A 78 11.89 0.05 -1.21
N LYS A 79 12.80 0.37 -2.13
CA LYS A 79 13.52 -0.58 -2.99
C LYS A 79 14.59 -1.36 -2.24
N GLN A 80 15.10 -0.84 -1.12
CA GLN A 80 15.80 -1.66 -0.11
C GLN A 80 14.82 -2.16 0.97
N ARG A 81 13.87 -3.00 0.56
CA ARG A 81 13.21 -3.93 1.49
C ARG A 81 12.56 -5.07 0.71
N PRO A 82 13.05 -6.31 0.83
CA PRO A 82 12.20 -7.47 0.59
C PRO A 82 10.90 -7.28 1.37
N LEU A 83 9.76 -7.58 0.75
CA LEU A 83 8.44 -7.62 1.39
C LEU A 83 8.35 -8.79 2.39
N THR A 84 9.19 -8.76 3.41
CA THR A 84 9.18 -9.62 4.59
C THR A 84 9.55 -8.81 5.84
N ALA A 85 9.09 -7.57 5.94
CA ALA A 85 9.18 -6.84 7.19
C ALA A 85 8.14 -5.71 7.23
N SER A 86 6.85 -6.03 7.23
CA SER A 86 5.91 -5.10 7.88
C SER A 86 6.30 -5.05 9.35
N CYS A 87 6.87 -3.91 9.77
CA CYS A 87 7.14 -3.50 11.14
C CYS A 87 7.32 -4.63 12.16
N GLN A 88 8.37 -5.43 11.99
CA GLN A 88 8.82 -6.31 13.06
C GLN A 88 9.75 -5.53 14.00
N CYS A 89 9.28 -4.38 14.51
CA CYS A 89 9.70 -3.93 15.82
C CYS A 89 9.06 -4.91 16.81
N LYS A 90 9.61 -6.13 16.91
CA LYS A 90 9.30 -6.99 18.05
C LYS A 90 9.91 -6.25 19.24
N SER A 91 9.10 -5.44 19.91
CA SER A 91 9.35 -5.13 21.31
C SER A 91 9.58 -6.47 22.02
N THR A 92 10.41 -6.51 23.05
CA THR A 92 10.57 -7.70 23.92
C THR A 92 9.21 -8.32 24.28
N ALA A 93 8.22 -7.46 24.54
CA ALA A 93 6.83 -7.84 24.81
C ALA A 93 6.11 -8.57 23.65
N GLN A 94 6.46 -8.34 22.38
CA GLN A 94 5.88 -9.06 21.25
C GLN A 94 6.54 -10.44 21.05
N THR A 95 7.85 -10.55 21.31
CA THR A 95 8.56 -11.84 21.25
C THR A 95 8.07 -12.77 22.36
N GLU A 96 7.91 -12.27 23.58
CA GLU A 96 7.34 -13.02 24.72
C GLU A 96 5.90 -13.47 24.45
N LYS A 97 5.10 -12.64 23.80
CA LYS A 97 3.74 -13.04 23.42
C LYS A 97 3.78 -14.23 22.46
N VAL A 98 4.64 -14.19 21.44
CA VAL A 98 4.78 -15.28 20.45
C VAL A 98 5.22 -16.60 21.10
N SER A 99 6.16 -16.58 22.06
CA SER A 99 6.57 -17.81 22.77
C SER A 99 5.44 -18.40 23.60
N ILE A 100 4.68 -17.56 24.33
CA ILE A 100 3.51 -18.02 25.11
C ILE A 100 2.45 -18.65 24.19
N ILE A 101 2.26 -18.13 22.98
CA ILE A 101 1.33 -18.72 22.00
C ILE A 101 1.79 -20.14 21.63
N GLN A 102 3.07 -20.30 21.29
CA GLN A 102 3.62 -21.58 20.84
C GLN A 102 3.56 -22.65 21.95
N ASP A 103 3.95 -22.29 23.18
CA ASP A 103 3.89 -23.20 24.33
C ASP A 103 2.44 -23.61 24.65
N PHE A 104 1.49 -22.68 24.55
CA PHE A 104 0.07 -22.97 24.77
C PHE A 104 -0.52 -23.90 23.70
N VAL A 105 -0.16 -23.69 22.42
CA VAL A 105 -0.58 -24.59 21.33
C VAL A 105 0.01 -25.98 21.52
N LYS A 106 1.31 -26.08 21.84
CA LYS A 106 1.98 -27.36 22.10
C LYS A 106 1.32 -28.11 23.24
N MET A 107 1.04 -27.44 24.37
CA MET A 107 0.34 -28.03 25.51
C MET A 107 -1.06 -28.52 25.12
N CYS A 108 -1.83 -27.74 24.35
CA CYS A 108 -3.15 -28.16 23.90
C CYS A 108 -3.11 -29.40 23.00
N LEU A 109 -2.11 -29.49 22.12
CA LEU A 109 -1.91 -30.64 21.24
C LEU A 109 -1.52 -31.90 22.02
N GLU A 110 -0.56 -31.79 22.95
CA GLU A 110 -0.11 -32.92 23.77
C GLU A 110 -1.20 -33.41 24.74
N ALA A 111 -1.96 -32.49 25.32
CA ALA A 111 -3.04 -32.82 26.25
C ALA A 111 -4.34 -33.27 25.55
N ASN A 112 -4.37 -33.35 24.21
CA ASN A 112 -5.58 -33.54 23.42
C ASN A 112 -6.72 -32.56 23.80
N PHE A 113 -6.35 -31.35 24.22
CA PHE A 113 -7.28 -30.34 24.67
C PHE A 113 -7.85 -29.60 23.44
N PRO A 114 -9.18 -29.60 23.23
CA PRO A 114 -9.77 -28.92 22.09
C PRO A 114 -9.56 -27.41 22.20
N LEU A 115 -8.86 -26.81 21.22
CA LEU A 115 -8.63 -25.36 21.14
C LEU A 115 -9.94 -24.54 21.24
N LYS A 116 -11.06 -25.10 20.75
CA LYS A 116 -12.40 -24.49 20.88
C LYS A 116 -12.87 -24.29 22.33
N LYS A 117 -12.32 -25.06 23.28
CA LYS A 117 -12.62 -24.93 24.71
C LYS A 117 -11.69 -23.93 25.41
N ALA A 118 -10.56 -23.56 24.81
CA ALA A 118 -9.68 -22.51 25.33
C ALA A 118 -10.35 -21.14 25.32
N ASP A 119 -11.25 -20.90 24.36
CA ASP A 119 -12.04 -19.65 24.25
C ASP A 119 -13.23 -19.58 25.19
N HIS A 120 -13.49 -20.62 25.97
CA HIS A 120 -14.62 -20.60 26.88
C HIS A 120 -14.42 -19.50 27.92
N PRO A 121 -15.40 -18.58 28.12
CA PRO A 121 -15.22 -17.42 28.98
C PRO A 121 -14.86 -17.80 30.43
N THR A 122 -15.35 -18.93 30.94
CA THR A 122 -14.97 -19.46 32.26
C THR A 122 -13.50 -19.83 32.35
N VAL A 123 -12.93 -20.41 31.28
CA VAL A 123 -11.51 -20.77 31.21
C VAL A 123 -10.66 -19.51 31.17
N GLY A 124 -11.04 -18.54 30.33
CA GLY A 124 -10.36 -17.23 30.27
C GLY A 124 -10.41 -16.47 31.60
N ALA A 125 -11.57 -16.44 32.27
CA ALA A 125 -11.74 -15.80 33.57
C ALA A 125 -10.93 -16.49 34.68
N PHE A 126 -10.92 -17.83 34.69
CA PHE A 126 -10.11 -18.60 35.63
C PHE A 126 -8.62 -18.31 35.45
N LEU A 127 -8.13 -18.35 34.21
CA LEU A 127 -6.72 -18.10 33.91
C LEU A 127 -6.34 -16.65 34.23
N SER A 128 -7.19 -15.67 33.89
CA SER A 128 -6.95 -14.27 34.23
C SER A 128 -6.92 -13.99 35.73
N GLY A 129 -7.68 -14.74 36.53
CA GLY A 129 -7.73 -14.59 37.98
C GLY A 129 -6.64 -15.34 38.73
N HIS A 130 -6.17 -16.48 38.20
CA HIS A 130 -5.30 -17.42 38.92
C HIS A 130 -3.89 -17.55 38.32
N VAL A 131 -3.66 -17.08 37.10
CA VAL A 131 -2.36 -17.17 36.41
C VAL A 131 -1.83 -15.76 36.14
N LYS A 132 -0.58 -15.51 36.54
CA LYS A 132 0.11 -14.25 36.21
C LYS A 132 0.19 -14.14 34.69
N ASN A 133 -0.31 -13.04 34.13
CA ASN A 133 -0.48 -12.82 32.68
C ASN A 133 -1.51 -13.76 31.99
N GLY A 134 -2.47 -14.34 32.71
CA GLY A 134 -3.51 -15.19 32.12
C GLY A 134 -4.42 -14.49 31.10
N GLY A 135 -4.52 -13.17 31.14
CA GLY A 135 -5.19 -12.36 30.11
C GLY A 135 -4.43 -12.28 28.77
N SER A 136 -3.16 -12.69 28.73
CA SER A 136 -2.34 -12.75 27.52
C SER A 136 -2.53 -14.05 26.73
N ILE A 137 -3.41 -14.94 27.20
CA ILE A 137 -3.66 -16.23 26.54
C ILE A 137 -4.41 -15.97 25.22
N PRO A 138 -3.86 -16.42 24.08
CA PRO A 138 -4.45 -16.13 22.79
C PRO A 138 -5.74 -16.93 22.56
N LYS A 139 -6.70 -16.29 21.89
CA LYS A 139 -7.96 -16.93 21.46
C LYS A 139 -7.73 -17.93 20.32
N SER A 140 -8.62 -18.90 20.13
CA SER A 140 -8.47 -19.94 19.12
C SER A 140 -8.33 -19.39 17.70
N ASP A 141 -8.96 -18.25 17.38
CA ASP A 141 -8.79 -17.56 16.09
C ASP A 141 -7.36 -17.04 15.86
N GLN A 142 -6.65 -16.67 16.93
CA GLN A 142 -5.24 -16.29 16.87
C GLN A 142 -4.35 -17.53 16.74
N LEU A 143 -4.71 -18.61 17.44
CA LEU A 143 -3.99 -19.89 17.38
C LEU A 143 -4.06 -20.52 15.99
N ARG A 144 -5.25 -20.53 15.36
CA ARG A 144 -5.46 -21.06 14.01
C ARG A 144 -4.66 -20.31 12.94
N ARG A 145 -4.62 -18.98 13.03
CA ARG A 145 -3.81 -18.15 12.12
C ARG A 145 -2.32 -18.45 12.24
N ASN A 146 -1.83 -18.60 13.48
CA ASN A 146 -0.41 -18.90 13.70
C ASN A 146 -0.03 -20.34 13.31
N GLN A 147 -0.95 -21.31 13.39
CA GLN A 147 -0.74 -22.67 12.90
C GLN A 147 -0.56 -22.71 11.38
N LEU A 148 -1.45 -22.04 10.63
CA LEU A 148 -1.38 -22.00 9.17
C LEU A 148 -0.11 -21.31 8.66
N ASN A 149 0.32 -20.23 9.33
CA ASN A 149 1.54 -19.50 8.98
C ASN A 149 2.85 -20.26 9.30
N SER A 150 2.76 -21.41 9.98
CA SER A 150 3.93 -22.24 10.33
C SER A 150 4.08 -23.45 9.42
N GLN A 151 3.20 -23.63 8.43
CA GLN A 151 3.20 -24.74 7.47
C GLN A 151 3.86 -24.40 6.12
N ASP A 152 4.27 -23.15 5.92
CA ASP A 152 4.99 -22.63 4.73
C ASP A 152 6.44 -22.22 5.06
N CYS A 153 7.15 -23.02 5.85
CA CYS A 153 8.61 -22.93 6.04
C CYS A 153 9.25 -24.31 5.94
#